data_AF-A0A8J6Z003-F1
#
_entry.id   AF-A0A8J6Z003-F1
#
_cell.length_a   1.000
_cell.length_b   1.000
_cell.length_c   1.000
_cell.angle_alpha   90.00
_cell.angle_beta   90.00
_cell.angle_gamma   90.00
#
_symmetry.space_group_name_H-M   'P 1'
#
loop_
_entity.id
_entity.type
_entity.pdbx_description
1 polymer ?
#
loop_
_entity_poly.entity_id
_entity_poly.type
_entity_poly.pdbx_seq_one_letter_code
_entity_poly.pdbx_strand_id
1 'polypeptide(L)'
;VVLDLAVRHFSYVEAFFNDHYFKGKILYIPDPKMVKMVTSTTPDRGEQIQVLAKKNGAIAAINANGFHDPNGQGNGGIPLGIIIENGVIMNAPNNNPDEKDYVAGLTKDGVLITGFYSAHELIRMGVTDAGGFKPQLIVNGEKMIKKGNGGWGIAPRTAIGQREDGTIVMIVIEGRQVQSLGATLKDVQDLLYERGVVNAICMDGGSSSIMYLNGETITTPSSQGNISRFLPNAWVVIPEENQEINIVQKPSDTKSKG
;
A
#
# COMPACT_ATOMS: atom_id res chain seq x y z
N VAL A 1 -15.93 -25.07 -15.60
CA VAL A 1 -14.60 -24.47 -15.37
C VAL A 1 -14.72 -23.69 -14.09
N VAL A 2 -14.21 -24.23 -12.98
CA VAL A 2 -14.21 -23.52 -11.69
C VAL A 2 -13.16 -22.42 -11.82
N LEU A 3 -13.61 -21.17 -11.95
CA LEU A 3 -12.73 -20.02 -11.90
C LEU A 3 -12.40 -19.77 -10.42
N ASP A 4 -11.27 -20.32 -9.98
CA ASP A 4 -10.65 -20.03 -8.67
C ASP A 4 -10.25 -18.53 -8.60
N LEU A 5 -11.20 -17.63 -8.38
CA LEU A 5 -10.90 -16.22 -8.14
C LEU A 5 -10.76 -16.01 -6.63
N ALA A 6 -9.53 -16.04 -6.13
CA ALA A 6 -9.21 -15.86 -4.72
C ALA A 6 -8.05 -14.86 -4.57
N VAL A 7 -7.92 -14.26 -3.37
CA VAL A 7 -6.64 -13.73 -2.86
C VAL A 7 -5.71 -14.93 -2.68
N ARG A 8 -5.17 -15.45 -3.79
CA ARG A 8 -4.59 -16.78 -3.81
C ARG A 8 -3.36 -16.90 -2.92
N HIS A 9 -2.61 -15.82 -2.69
CA HIS A 9 -1.30 -15.94 -2.05
C HIS A 9 -0.93 -14.75 -1.18
N PHE A 10 -0.68 -15.03 0.09
CA PHE A 10 0.07 -14.18 1.00
C PHE A 10 1.43 -14.82 1.28
N SER A 11 2.49 -14.03 1.42
CA SER A 11 3.83 -14.57 1.68
C SER A 11 4.57 -13.74 2.72
N TYR A 12 5.36 -14.42 3.55
CA TYR A 12 6.32 -13.77 4.43
C TYR A 12 7.51 -13.33 3.59
N VAL A 13 7.94 -12.09 3.78
CA VAL A 13 9.18 -11.57 3.19
C VAL A 13 10.17 -11.38 4.33
N GLU A 14 11.22 -12.20 4.34
CA GLU A 14 12.39 -11.96 5.17
C GLU A 14 13.55 -11.77 4.21
N ALA A 15 14.21 -10.62 4.26
CA ALA A 15 15.33 -10.39 3.37
C ALA A 15 16.51 -9.83 4.16
N PHE A 16 17.66 -10.45 3.93
CA PHE A 16 18.95 -9.91 4.31
C PHE A 16 19.50 -9.19 3.09
N PHE A 17 19.55 -7.87 3.15
CA PHE A 17 20.32 -7.08 2.20
C PHE A 17 21.69 -6.77 2.79
N ASN A 18 22.66 -6.41 1.95
CA ASN A 18 24.09 -6.44 2.24
C ASN A 18 24.51 -5.87 3.62
N ASP A 19 23.84 -4.83 4.12
CA ASP A 19 24.16 -4.13 5.37
C ASP A 19 23.03 -4.09 6.41
N HIS A 20 21.83 -4.61 6.12
CA HIS A 20 20.71 -4.58 7.06
C HIS A 20 19.71 -5.73 6.86
N TYR A 21 18.99 -6.05 7.95
CA TYR A 21 17.92 -7.04 7.95
C TYR A 21 16.57 -6.35 8.02
N PHE A 22 15.63 -6.83 7.20
CA PHE A 22 14.24 -6.48 7.37
C PHE A 22 13.29 -7.66 7.21
N LYS A 23 12.17 -7.51 7.90
CA LYS A 23 11.02 -8.40 7.84
C LYS A 23 9.83 -7.62 7.32
N GLY A 24 9.02 -8.29 6.52
CA GLY A 24 7.81 -7.72 5.98
C GLY A 24 6.90 -8.78 5.43
N LYS A 25 5.82 -8.32 4.81
CA LYS A 25 4.72 -9.12 4.33
C LYS A 25 4.35 -8.65 2.94
N ILE A 26 4.06 -9.60 2.06
CA ILE A 26 3.62 -9.31 0.69
C ILE A 26 2.33 -10.08 0.39
N LEU A 27 1.39 -9.38 -0.21
CA LEU A 27 0.08 -9.89 -0.59
C LEU A 27 -0.08 -9.77 -2.10
N TYR A 28 -0.47 -10.87 -2.73
CA TYR A 28 -0.80 -10.92 -4.15
C TYR A 28 -2.31 -11.07 -4.30
N ILE A 29 -2.92 -10.13 -5.04
CA ILE A 29 -4.34 -10.09 -5.32
C ILE A 29 -4.52 -10.24 -6.84
N PRO A 30 -4.76 -11.46 -7.35
CA PRO A 30 -4.89 -11.72 -8.79
C PRO A 30 -6.03 -10.97 -9.45
N ASP A 31 -7.14 -10.77 -8.73
CA ASP A 31 -8.25 -9.96 -9.21
C ASP A 31 -8.12 -8.51 -8.71
N PRO A 32 -7.66 -7.56 -9.56
CA PRO A 32 -7.52 -6.17 -9.15
C PRO A 32 -8.84 -5.54 -8.72
N LYS A 33 -10.00 -6.04 -9.18
CA LYS A 33 -11.31 -5.42 -8.88
C LYS A 33 -11.72 -5.52 -7.42
N MET A 34 -11.14 -6.47 -6.69
CA MET A 34 -11.31 -6.61 -5.24
C MET A 34 -10.63 -5.47 -4.47
N VAL A 35 -9.67 -4.77 -5.09
CA VAL A 35 -8.93 -3.69 -4.44
C VAL A 35 -9.73 -2.40 -4.50
N LYS A 36 -9.98 -1.80 -3.34
CA LYS A 36 -10.76 -0.57 -3.18
C LYS A 36 -10.04 0.44 -2.31
N MET A 37 -10.35 1.71 -2.49
CA MET A 37 -10.00 2.77 -1.55
C MET A 37 -11.12 2.91 -0.54
N VAL A 38 -10.79 3.08 0.74
CA VAL A 38 -11.77 3.46 1.77
C VAL A 38 -11.23 4.59 2.62
N THR A 39 -12.09 5.54 2.95
CA THR A 39 -11.74 6.73 3.72
C THR A 39 -12.30 6.63 5.14
N SER A 40 -11.57 7.19 6.11
CA SER A 40 -12.07 7.37 7.48
C SER A 40 -13.37 8.17 7.45
N THR A 41 -14.35 7.68 8.21
CA THR A 41 -15.64 8.36 8.39
C THR A 41 -15.75 9.07 9.74
N THR A 42 -14.70 8.97 10.56
CA THR A 42 -14.70 9.57 11.89
C THR A 42 -14.43 11.07 11.80
N PRO A 43 -15.27 11.92 12.42
CA PRO A 43 -15.00 13.36 12.48
C PRO A 43 -13.66 13.65 13.15
N ASP A 44 -12.90 14.60 12.59
CA ASP A 44 -11.67 15.19 13.15
C ASP A 44 -10.49 14.25 13.42
N ARG A 45 -10.58 12.97 13.05
CA ARG A 45 -9.47 12.00 13.15
C ARG A 45 -9.60 10.86 12.14
N GLY A 46 -8.47 10.19 11.91
CA GLY A 46 -8.41 8.95 11.17
C GLY A 46 -8.93 7.76 11.99
N GLU A 47 -8.89 6.58 11.36
CA GLU A 47 -9.26 5.31 11.95
C GLU A 47 -8.09 4.33 11.89
N GLN A 48 -8.01 3.41 12.85
CA GLN A 48 -6.98 2.36 12.78
C GLN A 48 -7.31 1.40 11.64
N ILE A 49 -6.28 0.77 11.06
CA ILE A 49 -6.42 -0.05 9.85
C ILE A 49 -7.47 -1.17 10.02
N GLN A 50 -7.54 -1.81 11.19
CA GLN A 50 -8.49 -2.88 11.45
C GLN A 50 -9.92 -2.36 11.58
N VAL A 51 -10.12 -1.08 11.93
CA VAL A 51 -11.44 -0.45 11.95
C VAL A 51 -11.88 -0.14 10.52
N LEU A 52 -11.00 0.48 9.72
CA LEU A 52 -11.23 0.72 8.30
C LEU A 52 -11.57 -0.58 7.55
N ALA A 53 -10.80 -1.64 7.79
CA ALA A 53 -11.02 -2.93 7.15
C ALA A 53 -12.37 -3.56 7.57
N LYS A 54 -12.62 -3.69 8.88
CA LYS A 54 -13.84 -4.35 9.39
C LYS A 54 -15.13 -3.63 8.97
N LYS A 55 -15.15 -2.29 9.03
CA LYS A 55 -16.33 -1.49 8.64
C LYS A 55 -16.72 -1.68 7.17
N ASN A 56 -15.74 -1.96 6.32
CA ASN A 56 -15.93 -2.09 4.87
C ASN A 56 -15.97 -3.55 4.40
N GLY A 57 -16.06 -4.53 5.31
CA GLY A 57 -16.08 -5.95 4.95
C GLY A 57 -14.78 -6.45 4.28
N ALA A 58 -13.67 -5.75 4.51
CA ALA A 58 -12.40 -6.09 3.88
C ALA A 58 -11.70 -7.27 4.57
N ILE A 59 -11.12 -8.15 3.77
CA ILE A 59 -10.31 -9.28 4.24
C ILE A 59 -8.84 -8.94 4.38
N ALA A 60 -8.36 -7.89 3.70
CA ALA A 60 -7.00 -7.38 3.83
C ALA A 60 -6.96 -5.87 3.66
N ALA A 61 -5.94 -5.22 4.22
CA ALA A 61 -5.73 -3.79 4.04
C ALA A 61 -4.27 -3.37 4.26
N ILE A 62 -3.86 -2.29 3.62
CA ILE A 62 -2.63 -1.54 3.90
C ILE A 62 -2.93 -0.05 4.02
N ASN A 63 -2.10 0.68 4.76
CA ASN A 63 -2.18 2.14 4.81
C ASN A 63 -1.93 2.77 3.42
N ALA A 64 -2.53 3.93 3.17
CA ALA A 64 -2.45 4.65 1.90
C ALA A 64 -1.77 6.02 2.06
N ASN A 65 -2.54 7.11 2.18
CA ASN A 65 -2.01 8.47 2.13
C ASN A 65 -1.30 8.86 3.43
N GLY A 66 -0.42 9.86 3.30
CA GLY A 66 0.05 10.62 4.44
C GLY A 66 -1.03 11.57 4.97
N PHE A 67 -0.74 12.20 6.10
CA PHE A 67 -1.64 13.16 6.75
C PHE A 67 -0.83 14.25 7.44
N HIS A 68 -1.50 15.34 7.82
CA HIS A 68 -0.88 16.39 8.62
C HIS A 68 -0.41 15.82 9.97
N ASP A 69 0.91 15.75 10.14
CA ASP A 69 1.57 15.00 11.21
C ASP A 69 2.56 15.86 12.01
N PRO A 70 2.10 16.92 12.70
CA PRO A 70 2.98 17.82 13.44
C PRO A 70 3.71 17.04 14.53
N ASN A 71 5.05 17.12 14.51
CA ASN A 71 5.94 16.43 15.45
C ASN A 71 5.76 14.89 15.49
N GLY A 72 5.18 14.27 14.46
CA GLY A 72 4.93 12.83 14.43
C GLY A 72 3.74 12.37 15.30
N GLN A 73 2.88 13.30 15.75
CA GLN A 73 1.75 13.05 16.65
C GLN A 73 0.38 13.33 16.03
N GLY A 74 0.32 13.47 14.70
CA GLY A 74 -0.92 13.62 13.95
C GLY A 74 -1.88 12.45 14.17
N ASN A 75 -3.16 12.77 14.12
CA ASN A 75 -4.27 11.86 14.42
C ASN A 75 -4.96 11.31 13.16
N GLY A 76 -4.39 11.52 11.97
CA GLY A 76 -4.96 11.07 10.69
C GLY A 76 -6.19 11.83 10.21
N GLY A 77 -6.61 12.92 10.86
CA GLY A 77 -7.85 13.64 10.52
C GLY A 77 -7.76 14.57 9.32
N ILE A 78 -6.54 14.95 8.90
CA ILE A 78 -6.32 15.85 7.76
C ILE A 78 -5.43 15.12 6.74
N PRO A 79 -6.02 14.47 5.72
CA PRO A 79 -5.27 13.76 4.69
C PRO A 79 -4.41 14.70 3.84
N LEU A 80 -3.30 14.16 3.34
CA LEU A 80 -2.49 14.77 2.29
C LEU A 80 -2.75 14.08 0.94
N GLY A 81 -2.50 14.78 -0.15
CA GLY A 81 -2.59 14.23 -1.50
C GLY A 81 -4.02 13.96 -1.97
N ILE A 82 -4.14 13.11 -2.99
CA ILE A 82 -5.43 12.80 -3.62
C ILE A 82 -6.04 11.56 -2.96
N ILE A 83 -7.34 11.61 -2.67
CA ILE A 83 -8.14 10.44 -2.30
C ILE A 83 -9.37 10.41 -3.20
N ILE A 84 -9.55 9.32 -3.94
CA ILE A 84 -10.77 9.03 -4.71
C ILE A 84 -11.33 7.71 -4.20
N GLU A 85 -12.62 7.68 -3.88
CA GLU A 85 -13.33 6.50 -3.42
C GLU A 85 -14.59 6.31 -4.27
N ASN A 86 -14.71 5.17 -4.95
CA ASN A 86 -15.84 4.87 -5.83
C ASN A 86 -16.14 5.98 -6.87
N GLY A 87 -15.11 6.63 -7.41
CA GLY A 87 -15.19 7.71 -8.38
C GLY A 87 -15.50 9.09 -7.78
N VAL A 88 -15.62 9.20 -6.45
CA VAL A 88 -15.85 10.45 -5.74
C VAL A 88 -14.53 10.98 -5.18
N ILE A 89 -14.25 12.27 -5.43
CA ILE A 89 -13.06 12.94 -4.89
C ILE A 89 -13.31 13.26 -3.41
N MET A 90 -12.65 12.51 -2.54
CA MET A 90 -12.75 12.65 -1.08
C MET A 90 -11.75 13.67 -0.53
N ASN A 91 -10.58 13.78 -1.18
CA ASN A 91 -9.54 14.75 -0.83
C ASN A 91 -8.73 15.16 -2.06
N ALA A 92 -8.25 16.40 -2.06
CA ALA A 92 -7.30 16.91 -3.04
C ALA A 92 -6.27 17.84 -2.36
N PRO A 93 -5.04 17.94 -2.90
CA PRO A 93 -4.04 18.88 -2.40
C PRO A 93 -4.60 20.30 -2.37
N ASN A 94 -4.40 21.02 -1.26
CA ASN A 94 -4.87 22.38 -1.04
C ASN A 94 -6.36 22.62 -1.38
N ASN A 95 -7.20 21.58 -1.27
CA ASN A 95 -8.61 21.60 -1.68
C ASN A 95 -8.82 21.98 -3.17
N ASN A 96 -7.83 21.70 -4.02
CA ASN A 96 -7.88 21.96 -5.45
C ASN A 96 -7.79 20.64 -6.25
N PRO A 97 -8.90 20.14 -6.81
CA PRO A 97 -8.91 18.91 -7.61
C PRO A 97 -8.06 18.91 -8.89
N ASP A 98 -7.63 20.09 -9.35
CA ASP A 98 -6.70 20.26 -10.49
C ASP A 98 -5.23 20.35 -10.05
N GLU A 99 -4.96 20.44 -8.74
CA GLU A 99 -3.60 20.35 -8.22
C GLU A 99 -3.10 18.91 -8.29
N LYS A 100 -1.86 18.75 -8.75
CA LYS A 100 -1.24 17.45 -8.98
C LYS A 100 -0.48 16.98 -7.74
N ASP A 101 -0.56 15.69 -7.47
CA ASP A 101 0.30 15.01 -6.51
C ASP A 101 0.66 13.59 -7.01
N TYR A 102 1.61 12.95 -6.33
CA TYR A 102 1.89 11.55 -6.56
C TYR A 102 0.76 10.67 -6.04
N VAL A 103 0.35 9.70 -6.85
CA VAL A 103 -0.86 8.92 -6.60
C VAL A 103 -0.77 7.54 -7.25
N ALA A 104 -1.39 6.55 -6.61
CA ALA A 104 -1.82 5.31 -7.24
C ALA A 104 -3.32 5.43 -7.52
N GLY A 105 -3.75 5.20 -8.75
CA GLY A 105 -5.15 5.19 -9.16
C GLY A 105 -5.49 3.86 -9.82
N LEU A 106 -6.54 3.20 -9.34
CA LEU A 106 -7.07 1.98 -9.92
C LEU A 106 -8.30 2.32 -10.76
N THR A 107 -8.25 1.93 -12.03
CA THR A 107 -9.40 2.06 -12.94
C THR A 107 -10.45 0.99 -12.67
N LYS A 108 -11.68 1.25 -13.14
CA LYS A 108 -12.78 0.25 -13.12
C LYS A 108 -12.40 -1.08 -13.79
N ASP A 109 -11.49 -1.03 -14.75
CA ASP A 109 -11.03 -2.18 -15.54
C ASP A 109 -9.84 -2.90 -14.88
N GLY A 110 -9.42 -2.44 -13.69
CA GLY A 110 -8.36 -3.07 -12.90
C GLY A 110 -6.94 -2.65 -13.28
N VAL A 111 -6.77 -1.59 -14.08
CA VAL A 111 -5.44 -1.05 -14.41
C VAL A 111 -4.97 -0.09 -13.33
N LEU A 112 -3.77 -0.32 -12.79
CA LEU A 112 -3.11 0.54 -11.80
C LEU A 112 -2.27 1.61 -12.50
N ILE A 113 -2.76 2.84 -12.45
CA ILE A 113 -2.06 4.06 -12.88
C ILE A 113 -1.23 4.56 -11.70
N THR A 114 0.06 4.83 -11.91
CA THR A 114 0.90 5.52 -10.92
C THR A 114 1.54 6.73 -11.56
N GLY A 115 1.71 7.82 -10.81
CA GLY A 115 2.35 9.02 -11.34
C GLY A 115 1.96 10.30 -10.63
N PHE A 116 2.24 11.42 -11.29
CA PHE A 116 1.97 12.77 -10.80
C PHE A 116 0.76 13.36 -11.56
N TYR A 117 -0.42 13.25 -10.96
CA TYR A 117 -1.70 13.57 -11.60
C TYR A 117 -2.56 14.42 -10.67
N SER A 118 -3.52 15.14 -11.25
CA SER A 118 -4.63 15.76 -10.55
C SER A 118 -5.81 14.80 -10.40
N ALA A 119 -6.71 15.07 -9.46
CA ALA A 119 -7.90 14.23 -9.26
C ALA A 119 -8.79 14.23 -10.52
N HIS A 120 -8.96 15.38 -11.17
CA HIS A 120 -9.73 15.45 -12.41
C HIS A 120 -9.09 14.68 -13.59
N GLU A 121 -7.74 14.64 -13.70
CA GLU A 121 -7.07 13.79 -14.70
C GLU A 121 -7.38 12.31 -14.45
N LEU A 122 -7.27 11.86 -13.21
CA LEU A 122 -7.57 10.46 -12.84
C LEU A 122 -9.02 10.08 -13.18
N ILE A 123 -10.00 10.94 -12.83
CA ILE A 123 -11.41 10.71 -13.18
C ILE A 123 -11.59 10.60 -14.69
N ARG A 124 -10.98 11.47 -15.49
CA ARG A 124 -11.02 11.38 -16.96
C ARG A 124 -10.38 10.10 -17.51
N MET A 125 -9.39 9.56 -16.80
CA MET A 125 -8.74 8.28 -17.13
C MET A 125 -9.55 7.06 -16.66
N GLY A 126 -10.72 7.25 -16.04
CA GLY A 126 -11.58 6.16 -15.58
C GLY A 126 -11.15 5.54 -14.25
N VAL A 127 -10.34 6.26 -13.46
CA VAL A 127 -9.97 5.87 -12.10
C VAL A 127 -11.19 5.97 -11.17
N THR A 128 -11.44 4.90 -10.42
CA THR A 128 -12.50 4.85 -9.41
C THR A 128 -11.96 4.92 -7.99
N ASP A 129 -10.75 4.43 -7.77
CA ASP A 129 -10.15 4.35 -6.46
C ASP A 129 -8.74 4.93 -6.55
N ALA A 130 -8.41 5.91 -5.71
CA ALA A 130 -7.09 6.52 -5.73
C ALA A 130 -6.63 6.92 -4.35
N GLY A 131 -5.34 6.73 -4.12
CA GLY A 131 -4.65 7.10 -2.90
C GLY A 131 -3.18 6.80 -3.06
N GLY A 132 -2.34 7.58 -2.41
CA GLY A 132 -0.91 7.38 -2.56
C GLY A 132 -0.06 8.34 -1.77
N PHE A 133 1.23 8.15 -1.96
CA PHE A 133 2.27 9.01 -1.44
C PHE A 133 3.36 9.07 -2.51
N LYS A 134 4.64 9.00 -2.12
CA LYS A 134 5.76 9.09 -3.05
C LYS A 134 6.94 8.28 -2.53
N PRO A 135 7.94 7.95 -3.38
CA PRO A 135 7.98 8.14 -4.83
C PRO A 135 7.42 6.94 -5.62
N GLN A 136 7.36 7.06 -6.95
CA GLN A 136 7.27 5.89 -7.84
C GLN A 136 8.55 5.06 -7.74
N LEU A 137 8.39 3.73 -7.70
CA LEU A 137 9.48 2.76 -7.62
C LEU A 137 9.72 2.08 -8.97
N ILE A 138 8.66 1.73 -9.69
CA ILE A 138 8.73 1.06 -10.99
C ILE A 138 7.71 1.72 -11.91
N VAL A 139 8.13 2.05 -13.13
CA VAL A 139 7.26 2.65 -14.16
C VAL A 139 7.47 1.90 -15.46
N ASN A 140 6.41 1.30 -15.99
CA ASN A 140 6.43 0.55 -17.25
C ASN A 140 7.56 -0.49 -17.32
N GLY A 141 7.75 -1.25 -16.23
CA GLY A 141 8.80 -2.26 -16.14
C GLY A 141 10.20 -1.70 -15.92
N GLU A 142 10.36 -0.39 -15.68
CA GLU A 142 11.66 0.24 -15.42
C GLU A 142 11.82 0.66 -13.96
N LYS A 143 12.94 0.26 -13.35
CA LYS A 143 13.35 0.70 -12.00
C LYS A 143 13.61 2.21 -11.96
N MET A 144 12.99 2.96 -11.04
CA MET A 144 13.17 4.41 -10.95
C MET A 144 14.44 4.81 -10.18
N ILE A 145 14.84 4.02 -9.20
CA ILE A 145 16.06 4.20 -8.41
C ILE A 145 17.19 3.42 -9.10
N LYS A 146 17.99 4.13 -9.90
CA LYS A 146 19.13 3.56 -10.63
C LYS A 146 20.45 3.59 -9.83
N LYS A 147 20.59 4.48 -8.84
CA LYS A 147 21.79 4.65 -8.00
C LYS A 147 21.41 4.94 -6.55
N GLY A 148 22.28 4.57 -5.60
CA GLY A 148 22.07 4.78 -4.16
C GLY A 148 20.93 3.94 -3.58
N ASN A 149 20.40 4.35 -2.43
CA ASN A 149 19.34 3.64 -1.70
C ASN A 149 17.95 4.31 -1.81
N GLY A 150 17.82 5.32 -2.68
CA GLY A 150 16.62 6.15 -2.81
C GLY A 150 16.54 7.34 -1.84
N GLY A 151 17.53 7.53 -0.97
CA GLY A 151 17.72 8.79 -0.23
C GLY A 151 16.84 9.00 1.01
N TRP A 152 15.94 8.06 1.34
CA TRP A 152 15.05 8.16 2.50
C TRP A 152 15.50 7.31 3.70
N GLY A 153 16.72 6.76 3.62
CA GLY A 153 17.29 5.88 4.64
C GLY A 153 16.54 4.56 4.82
N ILE A 154 16.88 3.86 5.89
CA ILE A 154 16.26 2.60 6.30
C ILE A 154 15.06 2.93 7.20
N ALA A 155 13.87 2.45 6.85
CA ALA A 155 12.64 2.69 7.63
C ALA A 155 11.58 1.61 7.34
N PRO A 156 10.50 1.52 8.14
CA PRO A 156 9.30 0.81 7.71
C PRO A 156 8.76 1.43 6.41
N ARG A 157 8.28 0.59 5.50
CA ARG A 157 7.81 0.99 4.16
C ARG A 157 6.50 0.30 3.82
N THR A 158 5.64 1.01 3.11
CA THR A 158 4.47 0.43 2.43
C THR A 158 4.52 0.80 0.95
N ALA A 159 4.17 -0.14 0.07
CA ALA A 159 4.03 0.12 -1.35
C ALA A 159 2.93 -0.75 -1.97
N ILE A 160 2.38 -0.25 -3.08
CA ILE A 160 1.45 -0.96 -3.95
C ILE A 160 2.02 -0.98 -5.36
N GLY A 161 1.78 -2.07 -6.08
CA GLY A 161 2.15 -2.20 -7.49
C GLY A 161 1.29 -3.20 -8.23
N GLN A 162 1.52 -3.33 -9.53
CA GLN A 162 0.80 -4.24 -10.41
C GLN A 162 1.76 -4.99 -11.34
N ARG A 163 1.47 -6.28 -11.59
CA ARG A 163 2.12 -7.13 -12.60
C ARG A 163 1.45 -7.00 -13.97
N GLU A 164 2.12 -7.45 -15.03
CA GLU A 164 1.54 -7.45 -16.39
C GLU A 164 0.24 -8.27 -16.50
N ASP A 165 0.09 -9.31 -15.68
CA ASP A 165 -1.12 -10.14 -15.63
C ASP A 165 -2.31 -9.49 -14.89
N GLY A 166 -2.15 -8.24 -14.42
CA GLY A 166 -3.17 -7.50 -13.68
C GLY A 166 -3.12 -7.70 -12.16
N THR A 167 -2.35 -8.68 -11.65
CA THR A 167 -2.24 -8.95 -10.21
C THR A 167 -1.74 -7.71 -9.47
N ILE A 168 -2.51 -7.26 -8.47
CA ILE A 168 -2.08 -6.22 -7.54
C ILE A 168 -1.17 -6.85 -6.49
N VAL A 169 -0.09 -6.15 -6.15
CA VAL A 169 0.89 -6.55 -5.16
C VAL A 169 0.98 -5.46 -4.10
N MET A 170 0.68 -5.83 -2.86
CA MET A 170 0.81 -4.96 -1.69
C MET A 170 1.95 -5.45 -0.82
N ILE A 171 2.84 -4.56 -0.39
CA ILE A 171 3.98 -4.90 0.46
C ILE A 171 4.06 -3.94 1.65
N VAL A 172 4.30 -4.50 2.84
CA VAL A 172 4.60 -3.75 4.06
C VAL A 172 5.86 -4.34 4.68
N ILE A 173 6.86 -3.49 4.87
CA ILE A 173 8.11 -3.80 5.57
C ILE A 173 8.07 -3.17 6.95
N GLU A 174 8.27 -3.99 7.98
CA GLU A 174 8.42 -3.55 9.37
C GLU A 174 9.77 -2.88 9.57
N GLY A 175 9.93 -2.00 10.56
CA GLY A 175 11.20 -1.33 10.79
C GLY A 175 11.29 -0.64 12.15
N ARG A 176 12.46 -0.08 12.47
CA ARG A 176 12.75 0.62 13.75
C ARG A 176 12.53 -0.27 14.98
N GLN A 177 12.76 -1.56 14.85
CA GLN A 177 12.58 -2.55 15.90
C GLN A 177 13.74 -3.56 15.88
N VAL A 178 14.02 -4.21 17.01
CA VAL A 178 15.17 -5.14 17.14
C VAL A 178 15.12 -6.24 16.08
N GLN A 179 13.92 -6.72 15.78
CA GLN A 179 13.65 -7.77 14.81
C GLN A 179 13.52 -7.29 13.35
N SER A 180 13.61 -5.99 13.07
CA SER A 180 13.61 -5.44 11.71
C SER A 180 14.08 -3.99 11.72
N LEU A 181 15.20 -3.68 11.07
CA LEU A 181 15.66 -2.30 10.96
C LEU A 181 14.76 -1.49 10.01
N GLY A 182 14.23 -2.13 8.98
CA GLY A 182 13.46 -1.52 7.89
C GLY A 182 14.14 -1.70 6.56
N ALA A 183 13.53 -1.16 5.50
CA ALA A 183 14.07 -1.21 4.14
C ALA A 183 14.36 0.19 3.61
N THR A 184 15.32 0.28 2.70
CA THR A 184 15.47 1.43 1.83
C THR A 184 14.41 1.40 0.72
N LEU A 185 14.20 2.52 0.02
CA LEU A 185 13.28 2.52 -1.12
C LEU A 185 13.75 1.60 -2.25
N LYS A 186 15.07 1.48 -2.42
CA LYS A 186 15.65 0.59 -3.43
C LYS A 186 15.40 -0.88 -3.12
N ASP A 187 15.44 -1.28 -1.85
CA ASP A 187 15.18 -2.68 -1.48
C ASP A 187 13.72 -3.06 -1.80
N VAL A 188 12.77 -2.17 -1.48
CA VAL A 188 11.35 -2.37 -1.82
C VAL A 188 11.16 -2.44 -3.35
N GLN A 189 11.79 -1.52 -4.09
CA GLN A 189 11.75 -1.53 -5.56
C GLN A 189 12.29 -2.85 -6.12
N ASP A 190 13.47 -3.29 -5.68
CA ASP A 190 14.11 -4.49 -6.20
C ASP A 190 13.29 -5.74 -5.86
N LEU A 191 12.72 -5.82 -4.66
CA LEU A 191 11.83 -6.91 -4.27
C LEU A 191 10.57 -6.99 -5.14
N LEU A 192 9.93 -5.85 -5.41
CA LEU A 192 8.74 -5.79 -6.27
C LEU A 192 9.10 -6.14 -7.72
N TYR A 193 10.20 -5.60 -8.22
CA TYR A 193 10.68 -5.84 -9.59
C TYR A 193 10.98 -7.33 -9.84
N GLU A 194 11.70 -7.98 -8.92
CA GLU A 194 12.00 -9.41 -8.98
C GLU A 194 10.75 -10.29 -8.95
N ARG A 195 9.65 -9.74 -8.44
CA ARG A 195 8.33 -10.37 -8.41
C ARG A 195 7.47 -10.00 -9.61
N GLY A 196 8.06 -9.45 -10.68
CA GLY A 196 7.37 -9.16 -11.94
C GLY A 196 6.42 -7.96 -11.89
N VAL A 197 6.56 -7.10 -10.88
CA VAL A 197 5.78 -5.85 -10.80
C VAL A 197 6.31 -4.86 -11.83
N VAL A 198 5.42 -4.30 -12.65
CA VAL A 198 5.76 -3.37 -13.75
C VAL A 198 5.38 -1.93 -13.46
N ASN A 199 4.46 -1.68 -12.53
CA ASN A 199 4.18 -0.35 -12.00
C ASN A 199 4.12 -0.42 -10.48
N ALA A 200 4.80 0.48 -9.77
CA ALA A 200 4.82 0.49 -8.31
C ALA A 200 5.07 1.90 -7.75
N ILE A 201 4.46 2.19 -6.61
CA ILE A 201 4.59 3.46 -5.90
C ILE A 201 4.50 3.24 -4.38
N CYS A 202 5.25 4.04 -3.63
CA CYS A 202 5.19 4.05 -2.17
C CYS A 202 3.92 4.71 -1.63
N MET A 203 3.41 4.13 -0.55
CA MET A 203 2.40 4.74 0.31
C MET A 203 3.10 5.48 1.47
N ASP A 204 2.33 6.05 2.40
CA ASP A 204 2.91 6.57 3.63
C ASP A 204 3.71 5.49 4.37
N GLY A 205 4.85 5.87 4.94
CA GLY A 205 5.83 4.96 5.51
C GLY A 205 5.96 5.11 7.02
N GLY A 206 7.10 4.67 7.55
CA GLY A 206 7.40 4.83 8.97
C GLY A 206 6.32 4.20 9.85
N SER A 207 5.94 4.89 10.93
CA SER A 207 4.98 4.37 11.91
C SER A 207 3.56 4.18 11.37
N SER A 208 3.26 4.67 10.16
CA SER A 208 2.00 4.41 9.46
C SER A 208 1.99 3.05 8.74
N SER A 209 3.15 2.42 8.54
CA SER A 209 3.27 1.16 7.79
C SER A 209 2.61 0.01 8.53
N ILE A 210 1.52 -0.51 7.99
CA ILE A 210 0.72 -1.58 8.62
C ILE A 210 -0.02 -2.40 7.57
N MET A 211 -0.09 -3.71 7.79
CA MET A 211 -0.90 -4.66 7.02
C MET A 211 -1.89 -5.39 7.92
N TYR A 212 -3.13 -5.43 7.48
CA TYR A 212 -4.23 -6.20 8.06
C TYR A 212 -4.57 -7.37 7.14
N LEU A 213 -4.85 -8.53 7.71
CA LEU A 213 -5.32 -9.72 7.00
C LEU A 213 -6.20 -10.55 7.93
N ASN A 214 -7.38 -10.95 7.44
CA ASN A 214 -8.27 -11.94 8.05
C ASN A 214 -8.54 -11.74 9.56
N GLY A 215 -8.98 -10.55 9.95
CA GLY A 215 -9.35 -10.27 11.34
C GLY A 215 -8.26 -9.59 12.17
N GLU A 216 -7.00 -9.68 11.75
CA GLU A 216 -5.84 -9.28 12.54
C GLU A 216 -4.81 -8.44 11.78
N THR A 217 -4.01 -7.67 12.51
CA THR A 217 -2.81 -7.02 11.96
C THR A 217 -1.66 -8.02 11.92
N ILE A 218 -1.12 -8.26 10.74
CA ILE A 218 -0.10 -9.31 10.50
C ILE A 218 1.32 -8.75 10.43
N THR A 219 1.48 -7.44 10.55
CA THR A 219 2.76 -6.74 10.71
C THR A 219 2.77 -5.93 12.00
N THR A 220 3.95 -5.74 12.58
CA THR A 220 4.16 -4.88 13.74
C THR A 220 4.50 -3.44 13.29
N PRO A 221 3.67 -2.42 13.62
CA PRO A 221 3.97 -1.04 13.29
C PRO A 221 5.00 -0.45 14.26
N SER A 222 5.78 0.54 13.82
CA SER A 222 6.81 1.18 14.65
C SER A 222 6.28 2.31 15.56
N SER A 223 4.98 2.45 15.70
CA SER A 223 4.31 3.41 16.58
C SER A 223 4.38 2.97 18.04
N GLN A 224 4.08 3.91 18.95
CA GLN A 224 4.12 3.66 20.39
C GLN A 224 3.28 2.43 20.77
N GLY A 225 3.89 1.50 21.50
CA GLY A 225 3.23 0.27 21.94
C GLY A 225 2.92 -0.73 20.82
N ASN A 226 3.47 -0.55 19.62
CA ASN A 226 3.18 -1.35 18.42
C ASN A 226 1.69 -1.30 18.03
N ILE A 227 1.02 -0.18 18.28
CA ILE A 227 -0.41 0.02 17.99
C ILE A 227 -0.55 0.81 16.70
N SER A 228 -1.35 0.33 15.75
CA SER A 228 -1.64 1.05 14.49
C SER A 228 -1.99 2.52 14.75
N ARG A 229 -1.41 3.42 13.95
CA ARG A 229 -1.83 4.83 13.92
C ARG A 229 -3.27 4.96 13.43
N PHE A 230 -3.86 6.12 13.71
CA PHE A 230 -5.07 6.58 13.05
C PHE A 230 -4.71 7.06 11.64
N LEU A 231 -5.34 6.46 10.63
CA LEU A 231 -5.06 6.68 9.22
C LEU A 231 -6.26 7.37 8.56
N PRO A 232 -6.03 8.29 7.61
CA PRO A 232 -7.12 8.95 6.90
C PRO A 232 -7.84 8.00 5.94
N ASN A 233 -7.14 7.03 5.37
CA ASN A 233 -7.65 6.11 4.37
C ASN A 233 -6.77 4.85 4.27
N ALA A 234 -7.26 3.85 3.55
CA ALA A 234 -6.57 2.59 3.30
C ALA A 234 -6.90 2.01 1.93
N TRP A 235 -5.93 1.31 1.34
CA TRP A 235 -6.20 0.35 0.29
C TRP A 235 -6.68 -0.95 0.94
N VAL A 236 -7.87 -1.41 0.57
CA VAL A 236 -8.50 -2.61 1.11
C VAL A 236 -8.78 -3.63 0.02
N VAL A 237 -8.90 -4.90 0.43
CA VAL A 237 -9.32 -6.00 -0.43
C VAL A 237 -10.69 -6.47 0.06
N ILE A 238 -11.72 -6.26 -0.76
CA ILE A 238 -13.11 -6.60 -0.47
C ILE A 238 -13.55 -7.71 -1.44
N PRO A 239 -13.92 -8.90 -0.95
CA PRO A 239 -14.50 -9.96 -1.77
C PRO A 239 -15.82 -9.55 -2.41
N GLU A 240 -16.10 -10.07 -3.60
CA GLU A 240 -17.46 -10.04 -4.13
C GLU A 240 -18.39 -10.91 -3.28
N GLU A 241 -19.68 -10.60 -3.33
CA GLU A 241 -20.69 -11.35 -2.58
C GLU A 241 -20.67 -12.83 -3.00
N ASN A 242 -20.57 -13.74 -2.03
CA ASN A 242 -20.45 -15.19 -2.21
C ASN A 242 -19.15 -15.68 -2.89
N GLN A 243 -18.13 -14.84 -3.02
CA GLN A 243 -16.82 -15.27 -3.50
C GLN A 243 -16.11 -16.13 -2.43
N GLU A 244 -15.73 -17.36 -2.79
CA GLU A 244 -14.88 -18.18 -1.92
C GLU A 244 -13.45 -17.61 -1.89
N ILE A 245 -12.91 -17.44 -0.67
CA ILE A 245 -11.58 -16.87 -0.47
C ILE A 245 -10.64 -17.92 0.12
N ASN A 246 -9.65 -18.31 -0.68
CA ASN A 246 -8.55 -19.18 -0.25
C ASN A 246 -7.28 -18.36 -0.01
N ILE A 247 -6.95 -18.11 1.26
CA ILE A 247 -5.69 -17.46 1.65
C ILE A 247 -4.61 -18.54 1.76
N VAL A 248 -3.67 -18.56 0.83
CA VAL A 248 -2.52 -19.48 0.90
C VAL A 248 -1.30 -18.73 1.43
N GLN A 249 -0.77 -19.18 2.55
CA GLN A 249 0.53 -18.74 3.05
C GLN A 249 1.66 -19.52 2.36
N LYS A 250 2.60 -18.83 1.73
CA LYS A 250 3.83 -19.45 1.21
C LYS A 250 4.99 -19.35 2.23
N PRO A 251 5.99 -20.25 2.13
CA PRO A 251 7.24 -20.13 2.87
C PRO A 251 7.92 -18.76 2.69
N SER A 252 8.78 -18.40 3.63
CA SER A 252 9.58 -17.18 3.59
C SER A 252 10.47 -17.16 2.34
N ASP A 253 10.32 -16.15 1.49
CA ASP A 253 11.26 -15.88 0.39
C ASP A 253 12.51 -15.22 0.99
N THR A 254 13.42 -16.04 1.51
CA THR A 254 14.69 -15.54 2.04
C THR A 254 15.68 -15.27 0.92
N LYS A 255 16.08 -14.00 0.77
CA LYS A 255 17.33 -13.66 0.09
C LYS A 255 18.46 -13.83 1.09
N SER A 256 19.29 -14.85 0.93
CA SER A 256 20.56 -14.98 1.65
C SER A 256 21.57 -13.99 1.09
N LYS A 257 22.53 -13.57 1.92
CA LYS A 257 23.68 -12.75 1.48
C LYS A 257 24.31 -13.39 0.25
N GLY A 258 24.33 -12.65 -0.87
CA GLY A 258 25.20 -12.94 -2.00
C GLY A 258 26.63 -12.56 -1.68
#